data_AF-A0AAN8IHA8-F1
#
_entry.id   AF-A0AAN8IHA8-F1
#
_cell.length_a   1.000
_cell.length_b   1.000
_cell.length_c   1.000
_cell.angle_alpha   90.00
_cell.angle_beta   90.00
_cell.angle_gamma   90.00
#
_symmetry.space_group_name_H-M   'P 1'
#
loop_
_entity.id
_entity.type
_entity.pdbx_description
1 polymer ?
#
loop_
_entity_poly.entity_id
_entity_poly.type
_entity_poly.pdbx_seq_one_letter_code
_entity_poly.pdbx_strand_id
1 'polypeptide(L)'
;MVDVNLLHSAFSLFLSSVVTPECHVSVYAILVKQFSWPLNVFQWSQKLVSKSITTFQMSSRKLRVVGFEKTYIDFDDDMEYKNFFEEVDTRCFHSKSSDWWKALKAEEDEAKWTTDLFQFLSDIGVKENMSKPRRVIVNALLDFLINKKYEGNELAHQLTGARFLEKEEERTIQSQNKQNPLNLIDYSSEEFATKARNLCQLLGIVEHPDPVVCLKAACIFISENLNENVIKERNAEHKSGKTPSTFELRSFPLDVPDQKDGAVNAVARILRLLNIEVLRETQTNVNETLVAIQNLTIDETKKPAVKQMSAETRRRPNILITGTPGTGKSTLAQEVASRLQFDVIDVGKEVREHGLVEDFDPRLNCHVLDEEKLLDHMEDRMNSDSGGVVVDYHGVDFFPERWFDIVIVLRCSNTLLYDRLAQRGYEQNKIKENIECEIFGSLLEEARDSYKQEIIHELQSETVDQMHANVDFICRLASEWRPAQ
;
A
#
# COMPACT_ATOMS: atom_id res chain seq x y z
N MET A 1 50.59 0.53 16.92
CA MET A 1 49.35 -0.04 16.37
C MET A 1 48.62 -0.67 17.54
N VAL A 2 47.50 -0.08 17.95
CA VAL A 2 46.68 -0.66 19.03
C VAL A 2 45.82 -1.74 18.38
N ASP A 3 45.85 -2.94 18.95
CA ASP A 3 45.14 -4.10 18.42
C ASP A 3 43.62 -3.89 18.58
N VAL A 4 42.94 -3.68 17.46
CA VAL A 4 41.51 -3.34 17.37
C VAL A 4 40.65 -4.44 18.00
N ASN A 5 41.11 -5.69 17.97
CA ASN A 5 40.39 -6.82 18.57
C ASN A 5 40.45 -6.79 20.10
N LEU A 6 41.57 -6.33 20.68
CA LEU A 6 41.70 -6.19 22.13
C LEU A 6 40.83 -5.05 22.67
N LEU A 7 40.73 -3.96 21.89
CA LEU A 7 39.82 -2.85 22.17
C LEU A 7 38.35 -3.28 22.08
N HIS A 8 37.99 -4.09 21.08
CA HIS A 8 36.63 -4.60 20.91
C HIS A 8 36.20 -5.54 22.05
N SER A 9 37.08 -6.45 22.47
CA SER A 9 36.80 -7.35 23.60
C SER A 9 36.69 -6.61 24.94
N ALA A 10 37.54 -5.61 25.19
CA ALA A 10 37.47 -4.77 26.39
C ALA A 10 36.19 -3.90 26.42
N PHE A 11 35.76 -3.40 25.26
CA PHE A 11 34.54 -2.58 25.15
C PHE A 11 33.26 -3.41 25.29
N SER A 12 33.24 -4.64 24.75
CA SER A 12 32.12 -5.56 24.87
C SER A 12 31.90 -6.01 26.33
N LEU A 13 32.98 -6.25 27.09
CA LEU A 13 32.92 -6.54 28.52
C LEU A 13 32.50 -5.33 29.38
N PHE A 14 32.82 -4.11 28.94
CA PHE A 14 32.40 -2.89 29.64
C PHE A 14 30.91 -2.59 29.41
N LEU A 15 30.41 -2.77 28.18
CA LEU A 15 28.99 -2.53 27.85
C LEU A 15 28.05 -3.57 28.50
N SER A 16 28.47 -4.84 28.59
CA SER A 16 27.65 -5.90 29.21
C SER A 16 27.52 -5.78 30.73
N SER A 17 28.37 -5.00 31.39
CA SER A 17 28.37 -4.84 32.85
C SER A 17 27.69 -3.57 33.36
N VAL A 18 27.32 -2.62 32.48
CA VAL A 18 26.89 -1.27 32.89
C VAL A 18 25.56 -0.82 32.28
N VAL A 19 25.07 -1.40 31.17
CA VAL A 19 23.99 -0.80 30.38
C VAL A 19 22.88 -1.81 30.03
N THR A 20 21.61 -1.43 30.24
CA THR A 20 20.43 -2.21 29.83
C THR A 20 20.15 -2.09 28.31
N PRO A 21 19.46 -3.06 27.68
CA PRO A 21 19.32 -3.17 26.22
C PRO A 21 18.81 -1.90 25.51
N GLU A 22 17.94 -1.12 26.16
CA GLU A 22 17.34 0.10 25.63
C GLU A 22 18.32 1.27 25.46
N CYS A 23 19.49 1.24 26.11
CA CYS A 23 20.48 2.31 26.05
C CYS A 23 21.61 2.07 25.03
N HIS A 24 21.59 0.94 24.30
CA HIS A 24 22.63 0.60 23.33
C HIS A 24 22.72 1.60 22.17
N VAL A 25 21.59 2.13 21.68
CA VAL A 25 21.54 3.02 20.50
C VAL A 25 22.18 4.38 20.79
N SER A 26 21.91 4.95 21.97
CA SER A 26 22.40 6.28 22.36
C SER A 26 23.89 6.31 22.65
N VAL A 27 24.42 5.26 23.31
CA VAL A 27 25.86 5.16 23.64
C VAL A 27 26.70 4.88 22.37
N TYR A 28 26.19 4.05 21.45
CA TYR A 28 26.87 3.78 20.18
C TYR A 28 26.89 5.02 19.26
N ALA A 29 25.80 5.79 19.21
CA ALA A 29 25.72 7.04 18.44
C ALA A 29 26.71 8.11 18.94
N ILE A 30 26.95 8.19 20.26
CA ILE A 30 27.93 9.10 20.86
C ILE A 30 29.36 8.67 20.49
N LEU A 31 29.66 7.38 20.54
CA LEU A 31 31.00 6.85 20.26
C LEU A 31 31.39 6.93 18.77
N VAL A 32 30.44 6.72 17.86
CA VAL A 32 30.67 6.87 16.40
C VAL A 32 30.98 8.33 16.04
N LYS A 33 30.32 9.30 16.69
CA LYS A 33 30.63 10.74 16.52
C LYS A 33 32.02 11.13 17.05
N GLN A 34 32.52 10.44 18.08
CA GLN A 34 33.76 10.81 18.75
C GLN A 34 35.01 10.13 18.18
N PHE A 35 34.86 9.00 17.47
CA PHE A 35 35.98 8.21 16.93
C PHE A 35 36.06 8.12 15.39
N SER A 36 35.16 8.75 14.64
CA SER A 36 35.19 8.84 13.16
C SER A 36 35.32 7.50 12.41
N TRP A 37 34.39 6.57 12.68
CA TRP A 37 34.34 5.27 11.98
C TRP A 37 33.61 5.37 10.61
N PRO A 38 33.88 4.47 9.63
CA PRO A 38 33.33 4.56 8.28
C PRO A 38 31.79 4.39 8.20
N LEU A 39 31.12 5.19 7.35
CA LEU A 39 29.65 5.24 7.14
C LEU A 39 28.98 3.88 6.90
N ASN A 40 29.70 2.90 6.34
CA ASN A 40 29.15 1.58 6.01
C ASN A 40 28.71 0.77 7.25
N VAL A 41 29.26 1.06 8.43
CA VAL A 41 28.85 0.39 9.68
C VAL A 41 27.50 0.90 10.19
N PHE A 42 27.19 2.17 9.93
CA PHE A 42 25.93 2.80 10.36
C PHE A 42 24.73 2.30 9.54
N GLN A 43 24.88 2.22 8.20
CA GLN A 43 23.86 1.65 7.30
C GLN A 43 23.57 0.17 7.56
N TRP A 44 24.59 -0.61 7.94
CA TRP A 44 24.38 -2.01 8.34
C TRP A 44 23.58 -2.13 9.63
N SER A 45 23.83 -1.26 10.62
CA SER A 45 23.10 -1.27 11.89
C SER A 45 21.62 -0.90 11.72
N GLN A 46 21.28 0.09 10.89
CA GLN A 46 19.88 0.50 10.68
C GLN A 46 19.08 -0.51 9.87
N LYS A 47 19.69 -1.17 8.87
CA LYS A 47 19.06 -2.30 8.16
C LYS A 47 18.82 -3.51 9.06
N LEU A 48 19.72 -3.77 10.02
CA LEU A 48 19.53 -4.82 11.03
C LEU A 48 18.41 -4.47 12.02
N VAL A 49 18.33 -3.23 12.49
CA VAL A 49 17.30 -2.75 13.42
C VAL A 49 15.91 -2.74 12.75
N SER A 50 15.78 -2.22 11.53
CA SER A 50 14.52 -2.21 10.77
C SER A 50 14.01 -3.63 10.45
N LYS A 51 14.89 -4.55 10.01
CA LYS A 51 14.52 -5.97 9.82
C LYS A 51 14.17 -6.65 11.14
N SER A 52 14.84 -6.33 12.24
CA SER A 52 14.51 -6.91 13.55
C SER A 52 13.16 -6.42 14.06
N ILE A 53 12.81 -5.14 13.92
CA ILE A 53 11.55 -4.57 14.43
C ILE A 53 10.32 -5.12 13.70
N THR A 54 10.30 -5.11 12.37
CA THR A 54 9.18 -5.65 11.56
C THR A 54 9.00 -7.15 11.74
N THR A 55 10.11 -7.88 11.93
CA THR A 55 10.07 -9.32 12.20
C THR A 55 9.59 -9.64 13.62
N PHE A 56 9.93 -8.79 14.60
CA PHE A 56 9.47 -8.93 15.99
C PHE A 56 7.95 -8.74 16.12
N GLN A 57 7.38 -7.71 15.47
CA GLN A 57 5.94 -7.39 15.55
C GLN A 57 5.01 -8.50 15.03
N MET A 58 5.41 -9.22 13.97
CA MET A 58 4.65 -10.38 13.46
C MET A 58 4.61 -11.55 14.46
N SER A 59 5.70 -11.77 15.22
CA SER A 59 5.77 -12.84 16.22
C SER A 59 4.88 -12.56 17.44
N SER A 60 4.81 -11.29 17.87
CA SER A 60 4.02 -10.86 19.03
C SER A 60 2.53 -11.16 18.86
N ARG A 61 2.00 -10.92 17.66
CA ARG A 61 0.58 -11.13 17.33
C ARG A 61 0.23 -12.63 17.35
N LYS A 62 1.05 -13.46 16.72
CA LYS A 62 0.86 -14.93 16.69
C LYS A 62 0.95 -15.54 18.10
N LEU A 63 1.90 -15.10 18.92
CA LEU A 63 2.06 -15.54 20.31
C LEU A 63 0.83 -15.23 21.16
N ARG A 64 0.27 -14.02 21.04
CA ARG A 64 -0.95 -13.62 21.75
C ARG A 64 -2.17 -14.45 21.34
N VAL A 65 -2.34 -14.73 20.04
CA VAL A 65 -3.46 -15.55 19.53
C VAL A 65 -3.39 -16.98 20.06
N VAL A 66 -2.18 -17.55 20.17
CA VAL A 66 -1.97 -18.88 20.75
C VAL A 66 -2.13 -18.87 22.27
N GLY A 67 -1.98 -17.71 22.92
CA GLY A 67 -2.23 -17.50 24.35
C GLY A 67 -0.97 -17.42 25.21
N PHE A 68 0.17 -17.07 24.61
CA PHE A 68 1.41 -16.75 25.33
C PHE A 68 1.34 -15.33 25.90
N GLU A 69 1.83 -15.14 27.13
CA GLU A 69 1.90 -13.82 27.78
C GLU A 69 3.05 -12.97 27.23
N LYS A 70 4.09 -13.62 26.68
CA LYS A 70 5.26 -12.96 26.11
C LYS A 70 4.93 -12.33 24.75
N THR A 71 5.42 -11.11 24.55
CA THR A 71 5.31 -10.35 23.31
C THR A 71 6.46 -10.60 22.35
N TYR A 72 7.56 -11.24 22.78
CA TYR A 72 8.68 -11.58 21.91
C TYR A 72 9.36 -12.88 22.37
N ILE A 73 10.14 -13.49 21.47
CA ILE A 73 11.06 -14.60 21.76
C ILE A 73 12.44 -14.20 21.27
N ASP A 74 13.46 -14.24 22.14
CA ASP A 74 14.84 -14.11 21.72
C ASP A 74 15.28 -15.42 21.05
N PHE A 75 15.65 -15.34 19.78
CA PHE A 75 16.13 -16.51 19.01
C PHE A 75 17.63 -16.78 19.22
N ASP A 76 18.35 -15.79 19.76
CA ASP A 76 19.78 -15.86 20.06
C ASP A 76 20.04 -16.39 21.48
N ASP A 77 19.01 -16.40 22.35
CA ASP A 77 19.03 -17.11 23.64
C ASP A 77 18.59 -18.58 23.48
N ASP A 78 19.56 -19.50 23.57
CA ASP A 78 19.34 -20.94 23.51
C ASP A 78 18.35 -21.45 24.57
N MET A 79 18.33 -20.88 25.76
CA MET A 79 17.45 -21.31 26.84
C MET A 79 16.02 -20.83 26.58
N GLU A 80 15.84 -19.59 26.11
CA GLU A 80 14.51 -19.09 25.76
C GLU A 80 13.90 -19.85 24.57
N TYR A 81 14.71 -20.11 23.54
CA TYR A 81 14.30 -20.90 22.39
C TYR A 81 13.90 -22.34 22.78
N LYS A 82 14.69 -23.00 23.64
CA LYS A 82 14.38 -24.35 24.15
C LYS A 82 13.12 -24.38 25.02
N ASN A 83 12.95 -23.40 25.91
CA ASN A 83 11.79 -23.30 26.81
C ASN A 83 10.48 -23.06 26.06
N PHE A 84 10.53 -22.36 24.91
CA PHE A 84 9.34 -22.12 24.09
C PHE A 84 8.68 -23.44 23.64
N PHE A 85 9.45 -24.43 23.17
CA PHE A 85 8.87 -25.71 22.71
C PHE A 85 8.31 -26.56 23.86
N GLU A 86 8.94 -26.53 25.03
CA GLU A 86 8.40 -27.16 26.25
C GLU A 86 7.07 -26.54 26.66
N GLU A 87 6.97 -25.20 26.59
CA GLU A 87 5.75 -24.49 26.94
C GLU A 87 4.62 -24.77 25.93
N VAL A 88 4.93 -24.84 24.63
CA VAL A 88 3.98 -25.27 23.59
C VAL A 88 3.49 -26.70 23.86
N ASP A 89 4.38 -27.65 24.12
CA ASP A 89 3.99 -29.04 24.39
C ASP A 89 3.12 -29.14 25.63
N THR A 90 3.56 -28.52 26.72
CA THR A 90 2.86 -28.54 28.02
C THR A 90 1.49 -27.89 27.96
N ARG A 91 1.23 -26.95 27.03
CA ARG A 91 -0.06 -26.28 26.91
C ARG A 91 -0.98 -26.90 25.86
N CYS A 92 -0.44 -27.40 24.74
CA CYS A 92 -1.25 -27.70 23.56
C CYS A 92 -1.31 -29.18 23.17
N PHE A 93 -0.33 -29.99 23.55
CA PHE A 93 -0.20 -31.37 23.07
C PHE A 93 -0.02 -32.42 24.18
N HIS A 94 0.66 -32.07 25.27
CA HIS A 94 1.04 -32.99 26.35
C HIS A 94 1.70 -34.28 25.82
N SER A 95 2.52 -34.16 24.77
CA SER A 95 3.07 -35.27 24.01
C SER A 95 4.25 -35.94 24.72
N LYS A 96 5.14 -35.15 25.34
CA LYS A 96 6.35 -35.65 26.02
C LYS A 96 6.28 -35.39 27.53
N SER A 97 7.05 -36.16 28.30
CA SER A 97 7.12 -36.00 29.76
C SER A 97 8.04 -34.85 30.17
N SER A 98 7.81 -34.28 31.36
CA SER A 98 8.69 -33.22 31.91
C SER A 98 10.15 -33.67 32.03
N ASP A 99 10.41 -34.95 32.28
CA ASP A 99 11.77 -35.49 32.37
C ASP A 99 12.45 -35.59 30.99
N TRP A 100 11.68 -35.80 29.93
CA TRP A 100 12.19 -35.76 28.56
C TRP A 100 12.64 -34.35 28.17
N TRP A 101 11.84 -33.32 28.50
CA TRP A 101 12.22 -31.92 28.27
C TRP A 101 13.44 -31.48 29.08
N LYS A 102 13.60 -31.97 30.32
CA LYS A 102 14.82 -31.73 31.12
C LYS A 102 16.05 -32.35 30.47
N ALA A 103 15.95 -33.58 29.95
CA ALA A 103 17.03 -34.25 29.25
C ALA A 103 17.41 -33.54 27.95
N LEU A 104 16.40 -33.12 27.17
CA LEU A 104 16.61 -32.37 25.93
C LEU A 104 17.24 -31.00 26.18
N LYS A 105 16.84 -30.29 27.23
CA LYS A 105 17.45 -29.00 27.59
C LYS A 105 18.92 -29.13 28.04
N ALA A 106 19.25 -30.22 28.72
CA ALA A 106 20.60 -30.51 29.19
C ALA A 106 21.53 -31.06 28.09
N GLU A 107 21.02 -31.33 26.88
CA GLU A 107 21.83 -31.79 25.76
C GLU A 107 22.68 -30.63 25.20
N GLU A 108 24.00 -30.82 25.22
CA GLU A 108 25.01 -29.86 24.73
C GLU A 108 25.32 -30.04 23.22
N ASP A 109 24.97 -31.19 22.63
CA ASP A 109 25.15 -31.46 21.20
C ASP A 109 23.98 -30.91 20.38
N GLU A 110 24.22 -29.82 19.64
CA GLU A 110 23.21 -29.12 18.83
C GLU A 110 22.65 -29.98 17.68
N ALA A 111 23.46 -30.89 17.11
CA ALA A 111 23.01 -31.76 16.02
C ALA A 111 22.03 -32.82 16.52
N LYS A 112 22.32 -33.38 17.70
CA LYS A 112 21.44 -34.33 18.37
C LYS A 112 20.16 -33.67 18.88
N TRP A 113 20.28 -32.49 19.51
CA TRP A 113 19.15 -31.68 19.95
C TRP A 113 18.17 -31.36 18.80
N THR A 114 18.73 -30.94 17.66
CA THR A 114 17.93 -30.61 16.47
C THR A 114 17.20 -31.85 15.95
N THR A 115 17.87 -33.00 15.88
CA THR A 115 17.25 -34.26 15.45
C THR A 115 16.08 -34.66 16.34
N ASP A 116 16.24 -34.58 17.67
CA ASP A 116 15.20 -34.93 18.63
C ASP A 116 14.03 -33.92 18.60
N LEU A 117 14.29 -32.63 18.39
CA LEU A 117 13.25 -31.61 18.18
C LEU A 117 12.43 -31.89 16.92
N PHE A 118 13.09 -32.23 15.79
CA PHE A 118 12.38 -32.51 14.55
C PHE A 118 11.54 -33.79 14.63
N GLN A 119 12.00 -34.80 15.39
CA GLN A 119 11.18 -35.96 15.69
C GLN A 119 9.91 -35.55 16.46
N PHE A 120 10.04 -34.69 17.47
CA PHE A 120 8.89 -34.14 18.20
C PHE A 120 7.94 -33.32 17.31
N LEU A 121 8.46 -32.44 16.44
CA LEU A 121 7.64 -31.65 15.51
C LEU A 121 6.90 -32.55 14.49
N SER A 122 7.56 -33.60 14.02
CA SER A 122 6.94 -34.61 13.15
C SER A 122 5.85 -35.39 13.88
N ASP A 123 6.07 -35.78 15.14
CA ASP A 123 5.08 -36.46 15.97
C ASP A 123 3.80 -35.61 16.16
N ILE A 124 3.95 -34.28 16.16
CA ILE A 124 2.84 -33.30 16.27
C ILE A 124 2.17 -33.01 14.92
N GLY A 125 2.81 -33.32 13.80
CA GLY A 125 2.29 -33.12 12.45
C GLY A 125 2.80 -31.86 11.74
N VAL A 126 3.81 -31.17 12.28
CA VAL A 126 4.46 -30.02 11.62
C VAL A 126 5.55 -30.54 10.67
N LYS A 127 5.33 -30.38 9.36
CA LYS A 127 6.27 -30.82 8.32
C LYS A 127 7.19 -29.68 7.91
N GLU A 128 8.30 -29.52 8.62
CA GLU A 128 9.33 -28.53 8.29
C GLU A 128 10.73 -29.15 8.18
N ASN A 129 11.65 -28.47 7.49
CA ASN A 129 12.98 -29.01 7.12
C ASN A 129 14.09 -28.57 8.11
N MET A 130 15.04 -29.49 8.41
CA MET A 130 16.14 -29.32 9.38
C MET A 130 17.11 -28.17 9.09
N SER A 131 17.13 -27.67 7.87
CA SER A 131 18.09 -26.64 7.41
C SER A 131 17.58 -25.19 7.54
N LYS A 132 16.39 -24.97 8.09
CA LYS A 132 15.79 -23.63 8.17
C LYS A 132 16.23 -22.88 9.44
N PRO A 133 16.33 -21.53 9.40
CA PRO A 133 16.69 -20.75 10.58
C PRO A 133 15.65 -20.89 11.70
N ARG A 134 16.10 -20.84 12.96
CA ARG A 134 15.30 -21.01 14.20
C ARG A 134 13.96 -20.28 14.17
N ARG A 135 13.96 -19.05 13.65
CA ARG A 135 12.77 -18.21 13.46
C ARG A 135 11.68 -18.84 12.59
N VAL A 136 12.06 -19.49 11.49
CA VAL A 136 11.09 -20.08 10.55
C VAL A 136 10.43 -21.30 11.16
N ILE A 137 11.18 -22.05 11.98
CA ILE A 137 10.66 -23.22 12.71
C ILE A 137 9.60 -22.78 13.73
N VAL A 138 9.87 -21.72 14.52
CA VAL A 138 8.92 -21.17 15.48
C VAL A 138 7.66 -20.63 14.79
N ASN A 139 7.81 -19.89 13.69
CA ASN A 139 6.67 -19.37 12.94
C ASN A 139 5.79 -20.48 12.37
N ALA A 140 6.38 -21.54 11.80
CA ALA A 140 5.62 -22.67 11.27
C ALA A 140 4.83 -23.40 12.36
N LEU A 141 5.40 -23.55 13.57
CA LEU A 141 4.71 -24.11 14.72
C LEU A 141 3.54 -23.23 15.18
N LEU A 142 3.74 -21.91 15.25
CA LEU A 142 2.67 -20.97 15.59
C LEU A 142 1.53 -21.00 14.57
N ASP A 143 1.83 -21.05 13.27
CA ASP A 143 0.82 -21.14 12.22
C ASP A 143 0.00 -22.44 12.30
N PHE A 144 0.65 -23.56 12.63
CA PHE A 144 -0.03 -24.83 12.87
C PHE A 144 -0.97 -24.76 14.08
N LEU A 145 -0.51 -24.17 15.20
CA LEU A 145 -1.31 -24.01 16.42
C LEU A 145 -2.54 -23.12 16.18
N ILE A 146 -2.37 -22.04 15.42
CA ILE A 146 -3.46 -21.16 15.02
C ILE A 146 -4.48 -21.97 14.22
N ASN A 147 -4.08 -22.64 13.14
CA ASN A 147 -5.01 -23.45 12.32
C ASN A 147 -5.80 -24.46 13.15
N LYS A 148 -5.13 -25.20 14.06
CA LYS A 148 -5.78 -26.16 14.96
C LYS A 148 -6.81 -25.50 15.88
N LYS A 149 -6.54 -24.29 16.37
CA LYS A 149 -7.47 -23.52 17.21
C LYS A 149 -8.69 -23.03 16.44
N TYR A 150 -8.53 -22.73 15.15
CA TYR A 150 -9.62 -22.32 14.26
C TYR A 150 -10.49 -23.50 13.80
N GLU A 151 -9.91 -24.68 13.54
CA GLU A 151 -10.65 -25.90 13.20
C GLU A 151 -11.59 -26.38 14.33
N GLY A 152 -11.22 -26.12 15.59
CA GLY A 152 -12.02 -26.50 16.76
C GLY A 152 -13.25 -25.62 17.04
N ASN A 153 -13.49 -24.54 16.28
CA ASN A 153 -14.56 -23.58 16.54
C ASN A 153 -15.57 -23.53 15.38
N GLU A 154 -16.77 -24.08 15.57
CA GLU A 154 -17.85 -24.12 14.55
C GLU A 154 -18.25 -22.74 14.01
N LEU A 155 -18.10 -21.68 14.82
CA LEU A 155 -18.36 -20.30 14.40
C LEU A 155 -17.25 -19.76 13.47
N ALA A 156 -16.02 -20.24 13.60
CA ALA A 156 -14.90 -19.85 12.74
C ALA A 156 -15.01 -20.46 11.33
N HIS A 157 -15.54 -21.69 11.21
CA HIS A 157 -15.86 -22.32 9.93
C HIS A 157 -16.94 -21.59 9.11
N GLN A 158 -17.72 -20.70 9.73
CA GLN A 158 -18.65 -19.82 9.01
C GLN A 158 -17.98 -18.55 8.48
N LEU A 159 -16.80 -18.20 9.00
CA LEU A 159 -16.05 -16.98 8.71
C LEU A 159 -14.81 -17.24 7.83
N THR A 160 -14.51 -18.50 7.51
CA THR A 160 -13.41 -18.87 6.60
C THR A 160 -13.68 -18.45 5.16
N GLY A 161 -12.62 -18.02 4.46
CA GLY A 161 -12.69 -17.58 3.07
C GLY A 161 -13.27 -18.61 2.09
N ALA A 162 -13.08 -19.91 2.33
CA ALA A 162 -13.60 -20.98 1.47
C ALA A 162 -15.14 -21.01 1.41
N ARG A 163 -15.82 -20.87 2.56
CA ARG A 163 -17.29 -20.90 2.63
C ARG A 163 -17.94 -19.59 2.14
N PHE A 164 -17.18 -18.50 2.16
CA PHE A 164 -17.57 -17.23 1.53
C PHE A 164 -17.61 -17.38 0.01
N LEU A 165 -16.60 -18.03 -0.59
CA LEU A 165 -16.53 -18.29 -2.03
C LEU A 165 -17.69 -19.17 -2.51
N GLU A 166 -18.05 -20.23 -1.77
CA GLU A 166 -19.20 -21.09 -2.10
C GLU A 166 -20.52 -20.30 -2.11
N LYS A 167 -20.75 -19.42 -1.12
CA LYS A 167 -21.94 -18.55 -1.08
C LYS A 167 -21.95 -17.46 -2.15
N GLU A 168 -20.78 -16.98 -2.56
CA GLU A 168 -20.61 -16.01 -3.65
C GLU A 168 -20.87 -16.66 -5.01
N GLU A 169 -20.41 -17.89 -5.25
CA GLU A 169 -20.74 -18.65 -6.47
C GLU A 169 -22.26 -18.85 -6.58
N GLU A 170 -22.93 -19.26 -5.50
CA GLU A 170 -24.38 -19.40 -5.45
C GLU A 170 -25.13 -18.09 -5.77
N ARG A 171 -24.65 -16.95 -5.25
CA ARG A 171 -25.23 -15.61 -5.54
C ARG A 171 -24.91 -15.12 -6.95
N THR A 172 -23.72 -15.39 -7.46
CA THR A 172 -23.28 -14.98 -8.79
C THR A 172 -24.10 -15.71 -9.86
N ILE A 173 -24.31 -17.01 -9.68
CA ILE A 173 -25.19 -17.83 -10.55
C ILE A 173 -26.64 -17.32 -10.51
N GLN A 174 -27.13 -16.87 -9.35
CA GLN A 174 -28.48 -16.28 -9.24
C GLN A 174 -28.61 -14.87 -9.84
N SER A 175 -27.54 -14.06 -9.79
CA SER A 175 -27.54 -12.67 -10.27
C SER A 175 -27.33 -12.55 -11.78
N GLN A 176 -26.45 -13.37 -12.38
CA GLN A 176 -26.16 -13.37 -13.81
C GLN A 176 -27.39 -13.71 -14.66
N ASN A 177 -28.32 -14.50 -14.13
CA ASN A 177 -29.56 -14.86 -14.81
C ASN A 177 -30.65 -13.76 -14.78
N LYS A 178 -30.49 -12.67 -14.01
CA LYS A 178 -31.56 -11.68 -13.80
C LYS A 178 -31.34 -10.28 -14.41
N GLN A 179 -30.12 -9.85 -14.73
CA GLN A 179 -29.86 -8.41 -14.99
C GLN A 179 -29.44 -8.01 -16.41
N ASN A 180 -28.94 -8.89 -17.27
CA ASN A 180 -28.50 -8.49 -18.62
C ASN A 180 -29.40 -9.07 -19.74
N PRO A 181 -30.21 -8.25 -20.43
CA PRO A 181 -31.05 -8.72 -21.53
C PRO A 181 -30.25 -9.23 -22.74
N LEU A 182 -28.96 -8.89 -22.85
CA LEU A 182 -28.08 -9.40 -23.90
C LEU A 182 -27.68 -10.87 -23.68
N ASN A 183 -27.69 -11.36 -22.43
CA ASN A 183 -27.38 -12.76 -22.12
C ASN A 183 -28.48 -13.73 -22.60
N LEU A 184 -29.67 -13.21 -22.95
CA LEU A 184 -30.79 -13.97 -23.50
C LEU A 184 -30.78 -14.01 -25.03
N ILE A 185 -29.82 -13.33 -25.68
CA ILE A 185 -29.73 -13.26 -27.14
C ILE A 185 -28.91 -14.43 -27.66
N ASP A 186 -29.48 -15.16 -28.61
CA ASP A 186 -28.75 -16.18 -29.37
C ASP A 186 -27.87 -15.51 -30.44
N TYR A 187 -26.57 -15.42 -30.15
CA TYR A 187 -25.55 -14.85 -31.03
C TYR A 187 -25.26 -15.71 -32.27
N SER A 188 -25.74 -16.96 -32.30
CA SER A 188 -25.59 -17.88 -33.44
C SER A 188 -26.78 -17.83 -34.41
N SER A 189 -27.81 -17.04 -34.10
CA SER A 189 -28.98 -16.88 -34.95
C SER A 189 -28.70 -16.02 -36.19
N GLU A 190 -29.26 -16.42 -37.33
CA GLU A 190 -29.20 -15.67 -38.59
C GLU A 190 -29.92 -14.31 -38.50
N GLU A 191 -30.90 -14.19 -37.59
CA GLU A 191 -31.61 -12.94 -37.30
C GLU A 191 -30.69 -11.93 -36.59
N PHE A 192 -29.86 -12.40 -35.65
CA PHE A 192 -28.85 -11.58 -34.97
C PHE A 192 -27.83 -11.05 -35.97
N ALA A 193 -27.33 -11.92 -36.85
CA ALA A 193 -26.37 -11.55 -37.88
C ALA A 193 -26.88 -10.45 -38.81
N THR A 194 -28.14 -10.53 -39.20
CA THR A 194 -28.79 -9.52 -40.06
C THR A 194 -28.95 -8.18 -39.33
N LYS A 195 -29.40 -8.21 -38.07
CA LYS A 195 -29.58 -6.99 -37.25
C LYS A 195 -28.25 -6.29 -36.92
N ALA A 196 -27.20 -7.06 -36.61
CA ALA A 196 -25.87 -6.52 -36.33
C ALA A 196 -25.26 -5.82 -37.56
N ARG A 197 -25.44 -6.40 -38.76
CA ARG A 197 -25.01 -5.77 -40.02
C ARG A 197 -25.78 -4.49 -40.32
N ASN A 198 -27.11 -4.50 -40.16
CA ASN A 198 -27.93 -3.31 -40.36
C ASN A 198 -27.51 -2.16 -39.42
N LEU A 199 -27.15 -2.48 -38.17
CA LEU A 199 -26.64 -1.50 -37.21
C LEU A 199 -25.31 -0.90 -37.67
N CYS A 200 -24.38 -1.73 -38.17
CA CYS A 200 -23.11 -1.25 -38.70
C CYS A 200 -23.29 -0.37 -39.94
N GLN A 201 -24.20 -0.74 -40.84
CA GLN A 201 -24.55 0.08 -42.01
C GLN A 201 -25.12 1.44 -41.60
N LEU A 202 -25.97 1.48 -40.58
CA LEU A 202 -26.54 2.74 -40.06
C LEU A 202 -25.46 3.65 -39.47
N LEU A 203 -24.46 3.07 -38.81
CA LEU A 203 -23.34 3.79 -38.20
C LEU A 203 -22.19 4.09 -39.18
N GLY A 204 -22.26 3.60 -40.42
CA GLY A 204 -21.20 3.75 -41.43
C GLY A 204 -19.93 2.96 -41.12
N ILE A 205 -20.03 1.89 -40.34
CA ILE A 205 -18.92 1.01 -39.96
C ILE A 205 -18.72 -0.05 -41.05
N VAL A 206 -17.46 -0.33 -41.40
CA VAL A 206 -17.09 -1.36 -42.38
C VAL A 206 -17.54 -2.73 -41.89
N GLU A 207 -18.25 -3.47 -42.75
CA GLU A 207 -18.79 -4.79 -42.41
C GLU A 207 -17.69 -5.84 -42.18
N HIS A 208 -17.91 -6.72 -41.19
CA HIS A 208 -17.03 -7.85 -40.87
C HIS A 208 -17.79 -9.19 -41.01
N PRO A 209 -17.13 -10.30 -41.40
CA PRO A 209 -17.77 -11.61 -41.53
C PRO A 209 -18.38 -12.16 -40.24
N ASP A 210 -17.79 -11.82 -39.09
CA ASP A 210 -18.28 -12.21 -37.76
C ASP A 210 -19.30 -11.17 -37.22
N PRO A 211 -20.58 -11.55 -37.03
CA PRO A 211 -21.62 -10.71 -36.45
C PRO A 211 -21.32 -10.16 -35.05
N VAL A 212 -20.57 -10.90 -34.23
CA VAL A 212 -20.22 -10.49 -32.87
C VAL A 212 -19.21 -9.34 -32.92
N VAL A 213 -18.26 -9.41 -33.85
CA VAL A 213 -17.29 -8.33 -34.10
C VAL A 213 -17.99 -7.08 -34.62
N CYS A 214 -18.97 -7.23 -35.52
CA CYS A 214 -19.83 -6.12 -35.97
C CYS A 214 -20.53 -5.43 -34.80
N LEU A 215 -21.16 -6.20 -33.89
CA LEU A 215 -21.81 -5.62 -32.73
C LEU A 215 -20.82 -4.92 -31.79
N LYS A 216 -19.65 -5.52 -31.54
CA LYS A 216 -18.59 -4.88 -30.72
C LYS A 216 -18.14 -3.56 -31.31
N ALA A 217 -17.89 -3.52 -32.62
CA ALA A 217 -17.50 -2.29 -33.31
C ALA A 217 -18.58 -1.21 -33.20
N ALA A 218 -19.86 -1.58 -33.36
CA ALA A 218 -20.99 -0.68 -33.16
C ALA A 218 -21.08 -0.14 -31.72
N CYS A 219 -20.88 -1.00 -30.72
CA CYS A 219 -20.88 -0.58 -29.31
C CYS A 219 -19.75 0.41 -28.99
N ILE A 220 -18.52 0.13 -29.46
CA ILE A 220 -17.38 1.03 -29.27
C ILE A 220 -17.69 2.39 -29.92
N PHE A 221 -18.12 2.39 -31.18
CA PHE A 221 -18.46 3.61 -31.90
C PHE A 221 -19.53 4.44 -31.19
N ILE A 222 -20.61 3.80 -30.70
CA ILE A 222 -21.67 4.49 -29.95
C ILE A 222 -21.11 5.07 -28.65
N SER A 223 -20.31 4.32 -27.90
CA SER A 223 -19.75 4.77 -26.62
C SER A 223 -18.78 5.94 -26.76
N GLU A 224 -17.96 5.94 -27.82
CA GLU A 224 -16.93 6.95 -28.02
C GLU A 224 -17.47 8.19 -28.74
N ASN A 225 -18.35 8.01 -29.73
CA ASN A 225 -18.77 9.10 -30.63
C ASN A 225 -20.22 9.58 -30.41
N LEU A 226 -21.06 8.80 -29.70
CA LEU A 226 -22.47 9.11 -29.46
C LEU A 226 -22.81 9.17 -27.96
N ASN A 227 -21.82 9.39 -27.09
CA ASN A 227 -22.08 9.66 -25.68
C ASN A 227 -22.67 11.06 -25.47
N GLU A 228 -23.32 11.28 -24.32
CA GLU A 228 -23.98 12.54 -24.01
C GLU A 228 -23.04 13.76 -24.06
N ASN A 229 -21.78 13.59 -23.69
CA ASN A 229 -20.81 14.68 -23.63
C ASN A 229 -20.45 15.14 -25.04
N VAL A 230 -20.11 14.21 -25.94
CA VAL A 230 -19.82 14.47 -27.35
C VAL A 230 -21.05 15.07 -28.05
N ILE A 231 -22.26 14.57 -27.74
CA ILE A 231 -23.50 15.13 -28.29
C ILE A 231 -23.71 16.58 -27.81
N LYS A 232 -23.49 16.88 -26.53
CA LYS A 232 -23.60 18.24 -25.97
C LYS A 232 -22.59 19.19 -26.60
N GLU A 233 -21.33 18.75 -26.76
CA GLU A 233 -20.27 19.52 -27.40
C GLU A 233 -20.59 19.82 -28.87
N ARG A 234 -20.93 18.81 -29.67
CA ARG A 234 -21.30 18.98 -31.09
C ARG A 234 -22.53 19.87 -31.27
N ASN A 235 -23.52 19.78 -30.38
CA ASN A 235 -24.69 20.66 -30.39
C ASN A 235 -24.34 22.11 -30.02
N ALA A 236 -23.39 22.32 -29.10
CA ALA A 236 -22.89 23.65 -28.75
C ALA A 236 -22.08 24.27 -29.89
N GLU A 237 -21.24 23.49 -30.57
CA GLU A 237 -20.51 23.91 -31.78
C GLU A 237 -21.48 24.35 -32.88
N HIS A 238 -22.52 23.55 -33.16
CA HIS A 238 -23.53 23.89 -34.16
C HIS A 238 -24.32 25.16 -33.81
N LYS A 239 -24.66 25.38 -32.52
CA LYS A 239 -25.32 26.62 -32.06
C LYS A 239 -24.43 27.85 -32.17
N SER A 240 -23.10 27.68 -32.13
CA SER A 240 -22.14 28.78 -32.24
C SER A 240 -21.92 29.27 -33.68
N GLY A 241 -22.48 28.59 -34.68
CA GLY A 241 -22.33 28.93 -36.10
C GLY A 241 -20.92 28.72 -36.65
N LYS A 242 -19.99 28.17 -35.86
CA LYS A 242 -18.69 27.71 -36.37
C LYS A 242 -18.92 26.49 -37.23
N THR A 243 -18.53 26.55 -38.49
CA THR A 243 -18.37 25.33 -39.29
C THR A 243 -17.35 24.45 -38.57
N PRO A 244 -17.64 23.14 -38.35
CA PRO A 244 -16.67 22.23 -37.76
C PRO A 244 -15.37 22.36 -38.55
N SER A 245 -14.23 22.34 -37.85
CA SER A 245 -12.90 22.44 -38.46
C SER A 245 -12.63 21.18 -39.29
N THR A 246 -13.28 21.08 -40.45
CA THR A 246 -13.07 20.03 -41.42
C THR A 246 -11.76 20.33 -42.11
N PHE A 247 -10.78 19.47 -41.87
CA PHE A 247 -9.49 19.57 -42.54
C PHE A 247 -9.58 18.84 -43.88
N GLU A 248 -9.16 19.50 -44.96
CA GLU A 248 -9.01 18.82 -46.23
C GLU A 248 -7.83 17.85 -46.16
N LEU A 249 -8.11 16.55 -46.28
CA LEU A 249 -7.14 15.45 -46.33
C LEU A 249 -6.00 15.68 -47.36
N ARG A 250 -6.25 16.53 -48.37
CA ARG A 250 -5.31 16.85 -49.45
C ARG A 250 -4.46 18.11 -49.22
N SER A 251 -4.66 18.86 -48.14
CA SER A 251 -3.90 20.09 -47.87
C SER A 251 -3.14 20.08 -46.54
N PHE A 252 -3.14 18.95 -45.82
CA PHE A 252 -2.41 18.82 -44.56
C PHE A 252 -0.89 18.96 -44.76
N PRO A 253 -0.21 19.88 -44.04
CA PRO A 253 1.24 20.07 -44.13
C PRO A 253 1.96 18.84 -43.55
N LEU A 254 2.86 18.28 -44.35
CA LEU A 254 3.55 17.04 -44.03
C LEU A 254 4.78 17.26 -43.13
N ASP A 255 5.20 18.51 -42.92
CA ASP A 255 6.48 18.93 -42.30
C ASP A 255 7.72 18.20 -42.84
N VAL A 256 7.56 17.49 -43.96
CA VAL A 256 8.60 16.88 -44.77
C VAL A 256 8.53 17.50 -46.17
N PRO A 257 9.66 17.60 -46.89
CA PRO A 257 9.67 18.19 -48.23
C PRO A 257 8.73 17.40 -49.15
N ASP A 258 7.81 18.11 -49.83
CA ASP A 258 6.90 17.51 -50.80
C ASP A 258 7.70 16.73 -51.85
N GLN A 259 7.43 15.43 -51.93
CA GLN A 259 8.02 14.61 -52.97
C GLN A 259 7.35 14.91 -54.31
N LYS A 260 8.07 14.74 -55.43
CA LYS A 260 7.53 14.97 -56.78
C LYS A 260 6.36 14.05 -57.13
N ASP A 261 6.22 12.92 -56.42
CA ASP A 261 5.14 11.96 -56.61
C ASP A 261 3.98 12.25 -55.65
N GLY A 262 2.83 12.64 -56.21
CA GLY A 262 1.62 12.94 -55.46
C GLY A 262 1.02 11.73 -54.72
N ALA A 263 1.28 10.50 -55.18
CA ALA A 263 0.84 9.29 -54.50
C ALA A 263 1.59 9.09 -53.18
N VAL A 264 2.90 9.32 -53.17
CA VAL A 264 3.75 9.22 -51.97
C VAL A 264 3.32 10.24 -50.92
N ASN A 265 3.02 11.48 -51.32
CA ASN A 265 2.53 12.50 -50.41
C ASN A 265 1.15 12.13 -49.83
N ALA A 266 0.27 11.50 -50.62
CA ALA A 266 -1.03 11.02 -50.12
C ALA A 266 -0.87 9.88 -49.09
N VAL A 267 -0.02 8.90 -49.37
CA VAL A 267 0.27 7.79 -48.43
C VAL A 267 0.91 8.31 -47.15
N ALA A 268 1.86 9.25 -47.23
CA ALA A 268 2.49 9.85 -46.08
C ALA A 268 1.49 10.61 -45.18
N ARG A 269 0.51 11.30 -45.79
CA ARG A 269 -0.58 11.96 -45.04
C ARG A 269 -1.50 10.96 -44.34
N ILE A 270 -1.86 9.87 -45.01
CA ILE A 270 -2.69 8.80 -44.41
C ILE A 270 -1.96 8.18 -43.22
N LEU A 271 -0.68 7.82 -43.38
CA LEU A 271 0.15 7.29 -42.29
C LEU A 271 0.27 8.26 -41.11
N ARG A 272 0.39 9.56 -41.38
CA ARG A 272 0.45 10.58 -40.33
C ARG A 272 -0.88 10.75 -39.59
N LEU A 273 -2.01 10.64 -40.29
CA LEU A 273 -3.34 10.67 -39.68
C LEU A 273 -3.61 9.43 -38.82
N LEU A 274 -3.21 8.25 -39.30
CA LEU A 274 -3.32 7.00 -38.53
C LEU A 274 -2.50 7.05 -37.23
N ASN A 275 -1.35 7.72 -37.25
CA ASN A 275 -0.44 7.80 -36.10
C ASN A 275 -0.53 9.14 -35.35
N ILE A 276 -1.51 10.00 -35.64
CA ILE A 276 -1.56 11.34 -35.03
C ILE A 276 -1.77 11.26 -33.52
N GLU A 277 -2.54 10.27 -33.06
CA GLU A 277 -2.81 10.02 -31.65
C GLU A 277 -1.54 9.54 -30.95
N VAL A 278 -0.85 8.55 -31.53
CA VAL A 278 0.44 8.05 -31.04
C VAL A 278 1.49 9.16 -30.98
N LEU A 279 1.54 10.05 -31.98
CA LEU A 279 2.46 11.19 -32.00
C LEU A 279 2.14 12.21 -30.89
N ARG A 280 0.86 12.48 -30.63
CA ARG A 280 0.44 13.38 -29.54
C ARG A 280 0.78 12.79 -28.17
N GLU A 281 0.50 11.50 -27.98
CA GLU A 281 0.85 10.79 -26.74
C GLU A 281 2.37 10.79 -26.52
N THR A 282 3.15 10.48 -27.57
CA THR A 282 4.61 10.53 -27.51
C THR A 282 5.12 11.93 -27.17
N GLN A 283 4.52 12.98 -27.76
CA GLN A 283 4.90 14.36 -27.47
C GLN A 283 4.62 14.72 -26.01
N THR A 284 3.47 14.30 -25.46
CA THR A 284 3.15 14.48 -24.04
C THR A 284 4.18 13.79 -23.16
N ASN A 285 4.51 12.53 -23.44
CA ASN A 285 5.49 11.75 -22.67
C ASN A 285 6.90 12.38 -22.73
N VAL A 286 7.30 12.92 -23.89
CA VAL A 286 8.58 13.63 -24.03
C VAL A 286 8.60 14.90 -23.17
N ASN A 287 7.52 15.68 -23.16
CA ASN A 287 7.42 16.88 -22.34
C ASN A 287 7.47 16.54 -20.85
N GLU A 288 6.75 15.50 -20.40
CA GLU A 288 6.78 15.02 -19.02
C GLU A 288 8.19 14.56 -18.62
N THR A 289 8.85 13.79 -19.49
CA THR A 289 10.23 13.34 -19.26
C THR A 289 11.20 14.51 -19.17
N LEU A 290 11.02 15.55 -19.99
CA LEU A 290 11.87 16.73 -19.97
C LEU A 290 11.71 17.52 -18.66
N VAL A 291 10.48 17.65 -18.15
CA VAL A 291 10.22 18.23 -16.83
C VAL A 291 10.87 17.40 -15.72
N ALA A 292 10.78 16.07 -15.79
CA ALA A 292 11.45 15.19 -14.83
C ALA A 292 12.98 15.33 -14.85
N ILE A 293 13.61 15.39 -16.04
CA ILE A 293 15.05 15.62 -16.18
C ILE A 293 15.46 16.99 -15.64
N GLN A 294 14.66 18.02 -15.90
CA GLN A 294 14.90 19.36 -15.35
C GLN A 294 14.87 19.35 -13.82
N ASN A 295 13.95 18.60 -13.21
CA ASN A 295 13.88 18.43 -11.75
C ASN A 295 15.11 17.69 -11.19
N LEU A 296 15.62 16.68 -11.91
CA LEU A 296 16.81 15.90 -11.51
C LEU A 296 18.14 16.64 -11.73
N THR A 297 18.19 17.59 -12.66
CA THR A 297 19.41 18.36 -13.00
C THR A 297 19.53 19.68 -12.24
N ILE A 298 18.64 19.93 -11.27
CA ILE A 298 18.76 21.06 -10.35
C ILE A 298 20.07 20.93 -9.57
N ASP A 299 20.91 21.96 -9.65
CA ASP A 299 22.18 22.08 -8.95
C ASP A 299 21.97 22.04 -7.42
N GLU A 300 22.30 20.90 -6.79
CA GLU A 300 22.17 20.67 -5.35
C GLU A 300 22.93 21.69 -4.50
N THR A 301 23.95 22.37 -5.06
CA THR A 301 24.73 23.39 -4.33
C THR A 301 23.96 24.70 -4.12
N LYS A 302 22.81 24.87 -4.79
CA LYS A 302 21.89 25.99 -4.56
C LYS A 302 20.71 25.63 -3.66
N LYS A 303 20.59 24.38 -3.19
CA LYS A 303 19.65 24.06 -2.11
C LYS A 303 20.16 24.73 -0.82
N PRO A 304 19.33 25.52 -0.11
CA PRO A 304 19.69 25.93 1.23
C PRO A 304 19.92 24.67 2.06
N ALA A 305 21.01 24.64 2.83
CA ALA A 305 21.35 23.51 3.68
C ALA A 305 20.13 23.12 4.53
N VAL A 306 19.63 21.90 4.34
CA VAL A 306 18.54 21.33 5.15
C VAL A 306 19.07 21.19 6.57
N LYS A 307 18.80 22.19 7.40
CA LYS A 307 18.92 22.04 8.86
C LYS A 307 17.94 20.93 9.23
N GLN A 308 18.42 19.87 9.87
CA GLN A 308 17.52 19.03 10.65
C GLN A 308 16.91 19.91 11.75
N MET A 309 15.64 20.26 11.59
CA MET A 309 14.91 21.14 12.51
C MET A 309 13.91 20.32 13.32
N SER A 310 13.89 20.56 14.63
CA SER A 310 13.00 19.91 15.59
C SER A 310 11.58 20.47 15.51
N ALA A 311 10.58 19.68 15.94
CA ALA A 311 9.17 20.07 15.99
C ALA A 311 8.91 21.37 16.80
N GLU A 312 9.88 21.79 17.61
CA GLU A 312 9.85 22.93 18.53
C GLU A 312 9.81 24.31 17.83
N THR A 313 10.17 24.41 16.54
CA THR A 313 10.22 25.69 15.81
C THR A 313 8.99 25.98 14.95
N ARG A 314 8.03 25.06 14.82
CA ARG A 314 6.88 25.21 13.92
C ARG A 314 5.86 26.22 14.45
N ARG A 315 5.32 27.04 13.54
CA ARG A 315 4.27 28.03 13.86
C ARG A 315 2.84 27.49 13.76
N ARG A 316 2.64 26.42 13.01
CA ARG A 316 1.35 25.74 12.81
C ARG A 316 1.55 24.23 12.92
N PRO A 317 0.55 23.48 13.41
CA PRO A 317 0.66 22.04 13.54
C PRO A 317 0.61 21.36 12.17
N ASN A 318 1.28 20.23 12.06
CA ASN A 318 1.09 19.27 10.98
C ASN A 318 0.11 18.18 11.42
N ILE A 319 -0.79 17.79 10.53
CA ILE A 319 -1.91 16.89 10.82
C ILE A 319 -1.83 15.67 9.90
N LEU A 320 -1.81 14.46 10.48
CA LEU A 320 -1.99 13.22 9.74
C LEU A 320 -3.47 12.82 9.80
N ILE A 321 -4.08 12.54 8.65
CA ILE A 321 -5.41 11.92 8.57
C ILE A 321 -5.23 10.53 7.98
N THR A 322 -5.44 9.53 8.83
CA THR A 322 -5.33 8.10 8.50
C THR A 322 -6.63 7.35 8.77
N GLY A 323 -6.66 6.06 8.45
CA GLY A 323 -7.80 5.17 8.54
C GLY A 323 -7.99 4.38 7.25
N THR A 324 -8.90 3.40 7.31
CA THR A 324 -9.05 2.41 6.24
C THR A 324 -9.43 3.10 4.91
N PRO A 325 -8.92 2.65 3.76
CA PRO A 325 -9.40 3.13 2.46
C PRO A 325 -10.94 3.11 2.38
N GLY A 326 -11.55 4.24 2.01
CA GLY A 326 -13.02 4.40 1.95
C GLY A 326 -13.67 5.11 3.15
N THR A 327 -12.94 5.37 4.24
CA THR A 327 -13.49 6.08 5.42
C THR A 327 -13.71 7.59 5.21
N GLY A 328 -13.15 8.18 4.16
CA GLY A 328 -13.37 9.61 3.81
C GLY A 328 -12.18 10.54 4.06
N LYS A 329 -10.98 10.01 4.28
CA LYS A 329 -9.74 10.78 4.54
C LYS A 329 -9.52 11.96 3.60
N SER A 330 -9.51 11.70 2.29
CA SER A 330 -9.21 12.72 1.28
C SER A 330 -10.21 13.87 1.29
N THR A 331 -11.49 13.57 1.49
CA THR A 331 -12.56 14.58 1.59
C THR A 331 -12.39 15.41 2.85
N LEU A 332 -12.10 14.78 3.99
CA LEU A 332 -11.85 15.48 5.25
C LEU A 332 -10.59 16.35 5.18
N ALA A 333 -9.51 15.83 4.61
CA ALA A 333 -8.24 16.54 4.45
C ALA A 333 -8.39 17.83 3.64
N GLN A 334 -9.10 17.76 2.51
CA GLN A 334 -9.37 18.92 1.66
C GLN A 334 -10.21 19.99 2.36
N GLU A 335 -11.26 19.59 3.09
CA GLU A 335 -12.14 20.52 3.80
C GLU A 335 -11.42 21.20 4.98
N VAL A 336 -10.66 20.42 5.78
CA VAL A 336 -9.83 20.94 6.88
C VAL A 336 -8.80 21.93 6.36
N ALA A 337 -8.08 21.55 5.30
CA ALA A 337 -7.04 22.42 4.75
C ALA A 337 -7.61 23.70 4.13
N SER A 338 -8.78 23.63 3.50
CA SER A 338 -9.47 24.82 2.97
C SER A 338 -9.84 25.81 4.08
N ARG A 339 -10.29 25.32 5.24
CA ARG A 339 -10.66 26.17 6.38
C ARG A 339 -9.46 26.75 7.12
N LEU A 340 -8.41 25.95 7.32
CA LEU A 340 -7.21 26.36 8.04
C LEU A 340 -6.17 27.07 7.15
N GLN A 341 -6.38 27.06 5.83
CA GLN A 341 -5.40 27.51 4.82
C GLN A 341 -4.08 26.76 4.96
N PHE A 342 -4.17 25.43 5.06
CA PHE A 342 -3.04 24.51 5.16
C PHE A 342 -2.74 23.90 3.78
N ASP A 343 -1.52 23.41 3.61
CA ASP A 343 -1.15 22.62 2.44
C ASP A 343 -1.68 21.18 2.59
N VAL A 344 -2.05 20.52 1.48
CA VAL A 344 -2.54 19.14 1.48
C VAL A 344 -1.55 18.26 0.72
N ILE A 345 -1.14 17.17 1.35
CA ILE A 345 -0.36 16.12 0.72
C ILE A 345 -1.23 14.87 0.64
N ASP A 346 -1.70 14.55 -0.56
CA ASP A 346 -2.29 13.25 -0.87
C ASP A 346 -1.15 12.32 -1.28
N VAL A 347 -0.67 11.52 -0.33
CA VAL A 347 0.48 10.65 -0.53
C VAL A 347 0.22 9.66 -1.67
N GLY A 348 -1.02 9.21 -1.84
CA GLY A 348 -1.40 8.32 -2.94
C GLY A 348 -1.25 8.96 -4.32
N LYS A 349 -1.42 10.28 -4.44
CA LYS A 349 -1.16 11.03 -5.68
C LYS A 349 0.32 11.32 -5.87
N GLU A 350 1.01 11.76 -4.82
CA GLU A 350 2.46 12.05 -4.88
C GLU A 350 3.25 10.84 -5.38
N VAL A 351 2.91 9.64 -4.90
CA VAL A 351 3.53 8.38 -5.31
C VAL A 351 3.31 8.07 -6.79
N ARG A 352 2.10 8.35 -7.32
CA ARG A 352 1.76 8.12 -8.73
C ARG A 352 2.42 9.14 -9.66
N GLU A 353 2.43 10.41 -9.28
CA GLU A 353 2.94 11.50 -10.11
C GLU A 353 4.46 11.51 -10.17
N HIS A 354 5.14 11.13 -9.08
CA HIS A 354 6.61 11.15 -8.99
C HIS A 354 7.24 9.76 -9.15
N GLY A 355 6.44 8.72 -9.41
CA GLY A 355 6.93 7.35 -9.63
C GLY A 355 7.69 6.78 -8.44
N LEU A 356 7.23 7.04 -7.22
CA LEU A 356 7.87 6.63 -5.95
C LEU A 356 7.53 5.18 -5.60
N VAL A 357 7.62 4.30 -6.58
CA VAL A 357 7.28 2.89 -6.47
C VAL A 357 8.49 2.00 -6.77
N GLU A 358 8.61 0.89 -6.05
CA GLU A 358 9.56 -0.17 -6.33
C GLU A 358 8.98 -1.18 -7.36
N ASP A 359 9.36 -2.45 -7.23
CA ASP A 359 8.89 -3.56 -8.04
C ASP A 359 7.38 -3.80 -7.88
N PHE A 360 6.75 -4.24 -8.96
CA PHE A 360 5.34 -4.62 -8.97
C PHE A 360 5.14 -5.99 -8.29
N ASP A 361 4.25 -6.07 -7.29
CA ASP A 361 3.88 -7.34 -6.67
C ASP A 361 2.77 -8.04 -7.49
N PRO A 362 3.06 -9.16 -8.18
CA PRO A 362 2.09 -9.87 -9.01
C PRO A 362 0.98 -10.55 -8.20
N ARG A 363 1.18 -10.77 -6.88
CA ARG A 363 0.20 -11.46 -6.03
C ARG A 363 -0.89 -10.53 -5.54
N LEU A 364 -0.53 -9.28 -5.26
CA LEU A 364 -1.43 -8.25 -4.75
C LEU A 364 -1.90 -7.26 -5.83
N ASN A 365 -1.38 -7.40 -7.06
CA ASN A 365 -1.68 -6.52 -8.20
C ASN A 365 -1.49 -5.04 -7.85
N CYS A 366 -0.41 -4.73 -7.12
CA CYS A 366 -0.06 -3.38 -6.70
C CYS A 366 1.45 -3.15 -6.77
N HIS A 367 1.84 -1.89 -6.92
CA HIS A 367 3.23 -1.49 -6.81
C HIS A 367 3.60 -1.35 -5.34
N VAL A 368 4.77 -1.89 -4.96
CA VAL A 368 5.33 -1.68 -3.62
C VAL A 368 5.80 -0.22 -3.51
N LEU A 369 5.47 0.43 -2.40
CA LEU A 369 5.86 1.81 -2.14
C LEU A 369 7.34 1.88 -1.76
N ASP A 370 8.09 2.80 -2.37
CA ASP A 370 9.44 3.13 -1.93
C ASP A 370 9.36 4.16 -0.78
N GLU A 371 9.34 3.66 0.45
CA GLU A 371 9.18 4.47 1.66
C GLU A 371 10.31 5.49 1.82
N GLU A 372 11.57 5.11 1.56
CA GLU A 372 12.73 6.00 1.71
C GLU A 372 12.63 7.20 0.77
N LYS A 373 12.34 6.97 -0.52
CA LYS A 373 12.19 8.07 -1.48
C LYS A 373 10.99 8.96 -1.19
N LEU A 374 9.89 8.37 -0.71
CA LEU A 374 8.72 9.16 -0.31
C LEU A 374 9.05 10.07 0.88
N LEU A 375 9.80 9.57 1.86
CA LEU A 375 10.21 10.36 3.01
C LEU A 375 11.11 11.52 2.59
N ASP A 376 12.12 11.27 1.75
CA ASP A 376 13.02 12.30 1.22
C ASP A 376 12.28 13.37 0.42
N HIS A 377 11.27 12.98 -0.37
CA HIS A 377 10.43 13.90 -1.16
C HIS A 377 9.57 14.81 -0.27
N MET A 378 9.06 14.29 0.84
CA MET A 378 8.16 15.02 1.75
C MET A 378 8.91 15.82 2.84
N GLU A 379 10.17 15.48 3.14
CA GLU A 379 10.97 16.04 4.23
C GLU A 379 11.01 17.58 4.22
N ASP A 380 11.29 18.20 3.06
CA ASP A 380 11.40 19.66 2.93
C ASP A 380 10.06 20.37 3.21
N ARG A 381 8.93 19.77 2.81
CA ARG A 381 7.58 20.33 3.05
C ARG A 381 7.18 20.19 4.52
N MET A 382 7.45 19.03 5.11
CA MET A 382 7.09 18.71 6.50
C MET A 382 7.95 19.44 7.53
N ASN A 383 9.18 19.82 7.17
CA ASN A 383 10.11 20.59 8.00
C ASN A 383 10.03 22.11 7.81
N SER A 384 9.03 22.62 7.11
CA SER A 384 8.89 24.07 6.94
C SER A 384 8.64 24.80 8.29
N ASP A 385 9.27 25.95 8.50
CA ASP A 385 9.07 26.81 9.68
C ASP A 385 7.60 27.24 9.89
N SER A 386 6.87 27.34 8.77
CA SER A 386 5.45 27.65 8.78
C SER A 386 4.61 26.51 9.36
N GLY A 387 5.03 25.26 9.17
CA GLY A 387 4.18 24.08 9.35
C GLY A 387 2.87 24.21 8.57
N GLY A 388 1.81 23.58 9.07
CA GLY A 388 0.47 23.72 8.51
C GLY A 388 0.26 22.83 7.29
N VAL A 389 0.63 21.56 7.41
CA VAL A 389 0.45 20.54 6.37
C VAL A 389 -0.54 19.49 6.86
N VAL A 390 -1.49 19.12 6.00
CA VAL A 390 -2.42 18.01 6.20
C VAL A 390 -2.01 16.86 5.27
N VAL A 391 -1.63 15.74 5.85
CA VAL A 391 -1.22 14.54 5.10
C VAL A 391 -2.37 13.52 5.11
N ASP A 392 -2.78 13.07 3.93
CA ASP A 392 -3.72 11.96 3.73
C ASP A 392 -2.96 10.73 3.27
N TYR A 393 -2.93 9.71 4.13
CA TYR A 393 -2.50 8.37 3.76
C TYR A 393 -3.15 7.31 4.63
N HIS A 394 -3.08 6.05 4.21
CA HIS A 394 -3.61 4.93 5.00
C HIS A 394 -2.53 4.27 5.87
N GLY A 395 -1.26 4.27 5.44
CA GLY A 395 -0.13 3.80 6.26
C GLY A 395 0.33 4.86 7.26
N VAL A 396 0.88 4.42 8.40
CA VAL A 396 1.11 5.28 9.57
C VAL A 396 2.50 5.07 10.18
N ASP A 397 3.05 3.86 10.07
CA ASP A 397 4.26 3.38 10.75
C ASP A 397 5.61 3.91 10.24
N PHE A 398 5.74 4.16 8.93
CA PHE A 398 7.02 4.57 8.34
C PHE A 398 7.30 6.07 8.43
N PHE A 399 6.31 6.89 8.79
CA PHE A 399 6.52 8.33 8.92
C PHE A 399 7.29 8.69 10.19
N PRO A 400 8.24 9.64 10.13
CA PRO A 400 8.92 10.14 11.32
C PRO A 400 7.93 10.75 12.31
N GLU A 401 7.94 10.31 13.57
CA GLU A 401 7.05 10.81 14.62
C GLU A 401 7.07 12.35 14.73
N ARG A 402 8.24 12.97 14.54
CA ARG A 402 8.44 14.43 14.56
C ARG A 402 7.68 15.22 13.49
N TRP A 403 7.13 14.57 12.47
CA TRP A 403 6.41 15.24 11.39
C TRP A 403 5.01 15.67 11.79
N PHE A 404 4.39 14.98 12.75
CA PHE A 404 2.97 15.17 13.07
C PHE A 404 2.76 15.60 14.51
N ASP A 405 1.92 16.61 14.66
CA ASP A 405 1.52 17.15 15.94
C ASP A 405 0.12 16.66 16.35
N ILE A 406 -0.69 16.26 15.37
CA ILE A 406 -2.05 15.76 15.53
C ILE A 406 -2.25 14.59 14.55
N VAL A 407 -2.74 13.46 15.05
CA VAL A 407 -3.04 12.27 14.26
C VAL A 407 -4.52 11.93 14.38
N ILE A 408 -5.23 11.95 13.25
CA ILE A 408 -6.66 11.66 13.17
C ILE A 408 -6.84 10.29 12.54
N VAL A 409 -7.47 9.36 13.25
CA VAL A 409 -7.81 8.03 12.73
C VAL A 409 -9.30 7.97 12.45
N LEU A 410 -9.68 7.89 11.17
CA LEU A 410 -11.07 7.78 10.75
C LEU A 410 -11.55 6.34 10.80
N ARG A 411 -12.72 6.16 11.41
CA ARG A 411 -13.45 4.90 11.52
C ARG A 411 -14.78 4.97 10.78
N CYS A 412 -15.27 3.82 10.32
CA CYS A 412 -16.56 3.72 9.64
C CYS A 412 -17.19 2.35 9.88
N SER A 413 -18.52 2.27 10.01
CA SER A 413 -19.19 0.97 10.04
C SER A 413 -18.93 0.17 8.77
N ASN A 414 -18.72 -1.13 8.96
CA ASN A 414 -18.36 -2.07 7.90
C ASN A 414 -19.41 -2.11 6.76
N THR A 415 -20.69 -1.94 7.07
CA THR A 415 -21.77 -1.91 6.07
C THR A 415 -21.63 -0.72 5.13
N LEU A 416 -21.40 0.48 5.68
CA LEU A 416 -21.24 1.70 4.89
C LEU A 416 -19.90 1.71 4.15
N LEU A 417 -18.84 1.20 4.78
CA LEU A 417 -17.53 1.09 4.16
C LEU A 417 -17.55 0.14 2.95
N TYR A 418 -18.28 -0.97 3.06
CA TYR A 418 -18.47 -1.91 1.95
C TYR A 418 -19.15 -1.23 0.77
N ASP A 419 -20.27 -0.54 1.00
CA ASP A 419 -21.00 0.17 -0.05
C ASP A 419 -20.14 1.23 -0.74
N ARG A 420 -19.34 1.99 0.04
CA ARG A 420 -18.41 3.00 -0.50
C ARG A 420 -17.29 2.38 -1.34
N LEU A 421 -16.73 1.25 -0.92
CA LEU A 421 -15.68 0.56 -1.67
C LEU A 421 -16.22 -0.12 -2.93
N ALA A 422 -17.40 -0.72 -2.85
CA ALA A 422 -18.09 -1.31 -4.00
C ALA A 422 -18.44 -0.26 -5.06
N GLN A 423 -18.94 0.92 -4.66
CA GLN A 423 -19.20 2.05 -5.57
C GLN A 423 -17.93 2.58 -6.26
N ARG A 424 -16.76 2.39 -5.64
CA ARG A 424 -15.46 2.74 -6.24
C ARG A 424 -14.95 1.69 -7.24
N GLY A 425 -15.68 0.60 -7.45
CA GLY A 425 -15.32 -0.45 -8.40
C GLY A 425 -14.18 -1.35 -7.92
N TYR A 426 -13.97 -1.49 -6.61
CA TYR A 426 -12.94 -2.39 -6.09
C TYR A 426 -13.35 -3.85 -6.28
N GLU A 427 -12.38 -4.72 -6.56
CA GLU A 427 -12.62 -6.16 -6.61
C GLU A 427 -13.00 -6.71 -5.24
N GLN A 428 -13.80 -7.78 -5.20
CA GLN A 428 -14.33 -8.34 -3.95
C GLN A 428 -13.23 -8.73 -2.95
N ASN A 429 -12.12 -9.28 -3.42
CA ASN A 429 -10.98 -9.63 -2.57
C ASN A 429 -10.41 -8.39 -1.88
N LYS A 430 -10.22 -7.30 -2.63
CA LYS A 430 -9.72 -6.03 -2.10
C LYS A 430 -10.72 -5.38 -1.14
N ILE A 431 -12.02 -5.45 -1.43
CA ILE A 431 -13.06 -4.97 -0.52
C ILE A 431 -12.97 -5.75 0.80
N LYS A 432 -12.92 -7.09 0.73
CA LYS A 432 -12.85 -7.96 1.89
C LYS A 432 -11.63 -7.64 2.77
N GLU A 433 -10.44 -7.52 2.18
CA GLU A 433 -9.21 -7.15 2.90
C GLU A 433 -9.33 -5.81 3.63
N ASN A 434 -9.91 -4.79 2.98
CA ASN A 434 -10.11 -3.48 3.61
C ASN A 434 -11.15 -3.53 4.73
N ILE A 435 -12.24 -4.30 4.56
CA ILE A 435 -13.24 -4.49 5.61
C ILE A 435 -12.65 -5.25 6.81
N GLU A 436 -11.85 -6.28 6.57
CA GLU A 436 -11.12 -6.99 7.62
C GLU A 436 -10.16 -6.04 8.35
N CYS A 437 -9.43 -5.19 7.62
CA CYS A 437 -8.54 -4.18 8.20
C CYS A 437 -9.29 -3.24 9.17
N GLU A 438 -10.48 -2.77 8.79
CA GLU A 438 -11.34 -1.92 9.63
C GLU A 438 -11.90 -2.67 10.85
N ILE A 439 -12.31 -3.93 10.68
CA ILE A 439 -12.82 -4.79 11.77
C ILE A 439 -11.74 -5.00 12.83
N PHE A 440 -10.51 -5.32 12.40
CA PHE A 440 -9.39 -5.52 13.31
C PHE A 440 -8.85 -4.20 13.89
N GLY A 441 -9.27 -3.05 13.35
CA GLY A 441 -8.79 -1.74 13.80
C GLY A 441 -7.29 -1.56 13.57
N SER A 442 -6.74 -2.22 12.54
CA SER A 442 -5.29 -2.36 12.35
C SER A 442 -4.58 -1.01 12.33
N LEU A 443 -5.16 -0.01 11.63
CA LEU A 443 -4.59 1.33 11.51
C LEU A 443 -4.69 2.16 12.79
N LEU A 444 -5.68 1.90 13.64
CA LEU A 444 -5.77 2.55 14.94
C LEU A 444 -4.70 2.01 15.90
N GLU A 445 -4.45 0.70 15.86
CA GLU A 445 -3.37 0.09 16.62
C GLU A 445 -2.00 0.56 16.11
N GLU A 446 -1.79 0.58 14.80
CA GLU A 446 -0.55 1.06 14.19
C GLU A 446 -0.26 2.52 14.54
N ALA A 447 -1.28 3.38 14.55
CA ALA A 447 -1.14 4.77 15.01
C ALA A 447 -0.72 4.84 16.48
N ARG A 448 -1.29 4.00 17.36
CA ARG A 448 -0.96 3.96 18.80
C ARG A 448 0.45 3.43 19.08
N ASP A 449 0.94 2.55 18.22
CA ASP A 449 2.30 2.01 18.33
C ASP A 449 3.35 3.01 17.80
N SER A 450 2.97 3.85 16.84
CA SER A 450 3.88 4.77 16.13
C SER A 450 3.92 6.19 16.72
N TYR A 451 2.85 6.62 17.38
CA TYR A 451 2.68 7.98 17.91
C TYR A 451 2.25 7.98 19.37
N LYS A 452 2.52 9.09 20.06
CA LYS A 452 2.05 9.30 21.43
C LYS A 452 0.52 9.27 21.49
N GLN A 453 -0.02 8.56 22.47
CA GLN A 453 -1.47 8.40 22.63
C GLN A 453 -2.23 9.74 22.78
N GLU A 454 -1.57 10.79 23.27
CA GLU A 454 -2.14 12.12 23.48
C GLU A 454 -2.43 12.90 22.20
N ILE A 455 -1.72 12.61 21.10
CA ILE A 455 -1.92 13.29 19.82
C ILE A 455 -2.86 12.53 18.88
N ILE A 456 -3.29 11.33 19.28
CA ILE A 456 -4.13 10.44 18.47
C ILE A 456 -5.61 10.66 18.81
N HIS A 457 -6.41 10.99 17.81
CA HIS A 457 -7.85 11.17 17.94
C HIS A 457 -8.61 10.26 16.97
N GLU A 458 -9.45 9.40 17.52
CA GLU A 458 -10.34 8.52 16.77
C GLU A 458 -11.66 9.24 16.47
N LEU A 459 -12.04 9.31 15.18
CA LEU A 459 -13.27 9.99 14.74
C LEU A 459 -14.13 9.08 13.86
N GLN A 460 -15.45 9.13 14.07
CA GLN A 460 -16.43 8.41 13.24
C GLN A 460 -16.75 9.21 11.97
N SER A 461 -16.81 8.52 10.82
CA SER A 461 -16.96 9.14 9.49
C SER A 461 -18.01 8.42 8.62
N GLU A 462 -19.26 8.48 9.06
CA GLU A 462 -20.40 7.79 8.43
C GLU A 462 -21.34 8.75 7.69
N THR A 463 -21.61 9.92 8.29
CA THR A 463 -22.56 10.92 7.76
C THR A 463 -21.89 12.25 7.45
N VAL A 464 -22.57 13.08 6.65
CA VAL A 464 -22.12 14.44 6.31
C VAL A 464 -22.08 15.34 7.55
N ASP A 465 -23.04 15.18 8.47
CA ASP A 465 -23.05 15.93 9.73
C ASP A 465 -21.83 15.60 10.60
N GLN A 466 -21.45 14.31 10.66
CA GLN A 466 -20.22 13.89 11.33
C GLN A 466 -18.99 14.45 10.64
N MET A 467 -18.96 14.49 9.31
CA MET A 467 -17.87 15.13 8.57
C MET A 467 -17.72 16.60 8.97
N HIS A 468 -18.80 17.38 9.00
CA HIS A 468 -18.74 18.78 9.44
C HIS A 468 -18.28 18.92 10.90
N ALA A 469 -18.79 18.08 11.80
CA ALA A 469 -18.37 18.07 13.20
C ALA A 469 -16.88 17.71 13.37
N ASN A 470 -16.37 16.76 12.56
CA ASN A 470 -14.97 16.36 12.56
C ASN A 470 -14.08 17.50 12.06
N VAL A 471 -14.49 18.22 11.02
CA VAL A 471 -13.77 19.40 10.54
C VAL A 471 -13.69 20.47 11.64
N ASP A 472 -14.82 20.79 12.29
CA ASP A 472 -14.87 21.78 13.37
C ASP A 472 -13.99 21.36 14.55
N PHE A 473 -13.96 20.07 14.88
CA PHE A 473 -13.12 19.50 15.92
C PHE A 473 -11.63 19.63 15.59
N ILE A 474 -11.22 19.24 14.38
CA ILE A 474 -9.82 19.34 13.94
C ILE A 474 -9.37 20.81 13.88
N CYS A 475 -10.23 21.71 13.38
CA CYS A 475 -9.93 23.14 13.35
C CYS A 475 -9.73 23.72 14.76
N ARG A 476 -10.51 23.24 15.73
CA ARG A 476 -10.35 23.63 17.14
C ARG A 476 -9.02 23.13 17.70
N LEU A 477 -8.69 21.85 17.50
CA LEU A 477 -7.41 21.28 17.93
C LEU A 477 -6.23 22.05 17.33
N ALA A 478 -6.28 22.36 16.03
CA ALA A 478 -5.22 23.11 15.36
C ALA A 478 -5.09 24.56 15.89
N SER A 479 -6.19 25.16 16.35
CA SER A 479 -6.19 26.51 16.92
C SER A 479 -5.71 26.55 18.38
N GLU A 480 -5.96 25.48 19.14
CA GLU A 480 -5.54 25.33 20.53
C GLU A 480 -4.09 24.83 20.65
N TRP A 481 -3.57 24.22 19.58
CA TRP A 481 -2.22 23.70 19.51
C TRP A 481 -1.17 24.80 19.78
N ARG A 482 -0.16 24.43 20.55
CA ARG A 482 1.03 25.25 20.78
C ARG A 482 2.28 24.40 20.58
N PRO A 483 3.36 24.97 20.06
CA PRO A 483 4.62 24.25 19.96
C PRO A 483 5.08 23.80 21.35
N ALA A 484 5.62 22.59 21.43
CA ALA A 484 6.23 22.06 22.64
C ALA A 484 7.38 23.00 23.07
N GLN A 485 7.37 23.41 24.35
CA GLN A 485 8.37 24.30 24.94
C GLN A 485 9.67 23.57 25.28
#